data_AF-A0A2V8FV62-F1
#
_entry.id   AF-A0A2V8FV62-F1
#
_cell.length_a   1.000
_cell.length_b   1.000
_cell.length_c   1.000
_cell.angle_alpha   90.00
_cell.angle_beta   90.00
_cell.angle_gamma   90.00
#
_symmetry.space_group_name_H-M   'P 1'
#
loop_
_entity.id
_entity.type
_entity.pdbx_description
1 polymer ?
#
loop_
_entity_poly.entity_id
_entity_poly.type
_entity_poly.pdbx_seq_one_letter_code
_entity_poly.pdbx_strand_id
1 'polypeptide(L)' 'MIGVVVVTHGQLATELVNAAEMIVGDLPQFTAVSIGWH' A
#
# COMPACT_ATOMS: atom_id res chain seq x y z
N MET A 1 -0.55 13.61 -13.14
CA MET A 1 -0.18 12.96 -11.86
C MET A 1 -0.16 11.46 -12.07
N ILE A 2 0.63 10.70 -11.29
CA ILE A 2 0.83 9.25 -11.47
C ILE A 2 0.29 8.54 -10.23
N GLY A 3 -0.62 7.57 -10.41
CA GLY A 3 -1.11 6.73 -9.31
C GLY A 3 -0.19 5.53 -9.07
N VAL A 4 -0.10 5.07 -7.82
CA VAL A 4 0.71 3.90 -7.42
C VAL A 4 -0.18 2.83 -6.80
N VAL A 5 -0.06 1.60 -7.29
CA VAL A 5 -0.76 0.44 -6.74
C VAL A 5 0.28 -0.56 -6.25
N VAL A 6 0.24 -0.88 -4.95
CA VAL A 6 1.10 -1.88 -4.31
C VAL A 6 0.29 -3.15 -4.14
N VAL A 7 0.73 -4.24 -4.77
CA VAL A 7 0.01 -5.51 -4.75
C VAL A 7 0.86 -6.58 -4.10
N THR A 8 0.34 -7.22 -3.05
CA THR A 8 1.01 -8.37 -2.41
C THR A 8 0.00 -9.44 -2.04
N HIS A 9 0.49 -10.65 -1.79
CA HIS A 9 -0.29 -11.63 -1.02
C HIS A 9 -0.41 -11.18 0.44
N GLY A 10 -1.49 -11.55 1.12
CA GLY A 10 -1.70 -11.20 2.53
C GLY A 10 -1.75 -9.68 2.78
N GLN A 11 -1.38 -9.23 3.97
CA GLN A 11 -1.53 -7.82 4.40
C GLN A 11 -0.30 -6.92 4.17
N LEU A 12 0.78 -7.43 3.54
CA LEU A 12 2.04 -6.69 3.40
C LEU A 12 1.88 -5.35 2.65
N ALA A 13 1.08 -5.28 1.59
CA ALA A 13 0.84 -4.05 0.85
C ALA A 13 0.26 -2.94 1.75
N THR A 14 -0.69 -3.30 2.62
CA THR A 14 -1.31 -2.37 3.58
C THR A 14 -0.28 -1.90 4.60
N GLU A 15 0.47 -2.83 5.18
CA GLU A 15 1.51 -2.51 6.18
C GLU A 15 2.60 -1.59 5.60
N LEU A 16 3.01 -1.85 4.36
CA LEU A 16 4.00 -1.03 3.66
C LEU A 16 3.49 0.39 3.39
N VAL A 17 2.26 0.54 2.90
CA VAL A 17 1.67 1.87 2.64
C VAL A 17 1.48 2.63 3.95
N ASN A 18 1.02 1.98 5.02
CA ASN A 18 0.87 2.61 6.33
C ASN A 18 2.23 3.06 6.90
N ALA A 19 3.27 2.24 6.76
CA ALA A 19 4.62 2.59 7.19
C ALA A 19 5.17 3.78 6.39
N ALA A 20 4.93 3.80 5.08
CA ALA A 20 5.32 4.92 4.23
C ALA A 20 4.60 6.21 4.64
N GLU A 21 3.27 6.16 4.83
CA GLU A 21 2.46 7.30 5.27
C GLU A 21 2.92 7.85 6.63
N MET A 22 3.29 6.99 7.58
CA MET A 22 3.85 7.42 8.86
C MET A 22 5.17 8.20 8.71
N ILE A 23 6.00 7.85 7.71
CA ILE A 23 7.32 8.47 7.50
C ILE A 23 7.20 9.76 6.69
N VAL A 24 6.37 9.76 5.65
CA VAL A 24 6.34 10.85 4.65
C VAL A 24 5.10 11.74 4.74
N GLY A 25 4.11 11.38 5.57
CA GLY A 25 2.80 12.02 5.62
C GLY A 25 1.85 11.49 4.55
N ASP A 26 0.75 12.20 4.31
CA ASP A 26 -0.36 11.77 3.46
C ASP A 26 0.09 11.28 2.07
N LEU A 27 -0.40 10.10 1.68
CA LEU A 27 -0.14 9.47 0.38
C LEU A 27 -1.43 9.27 -0.45
N PRO A 28 -2.11 10.36 -0.89
CA PRO A 28 -3.43 10.28 -1.54
C PRO A 28 -3.43 9.58 -2.91
N GLN A 29 -2.27 9.24 -3.46
CA GLN A 29 -2.11 8.58 -4.76
C GLN A 29 -1.70 7.11 -4.66
N PHE A 30 -1.56 6.59 -3.43
CA PHE A 30 -1.19 5.21 -3.18
C PHE A 30 -2.42 4.36 -2.84
N THR A 31 -2.44 3.13 -3.33
CA THR A 31 -3.44 2.13 -2.98
C THR A 31 -2.76 0.80 -2.74
N ALA A 32 -3.09 0.17 -1.60
CA ALA A 32 -2.67 -1.19 -1.27
C ALA A 32 -3.75 -2.19 -1.71
N VAL A 33 -3.33 -3.27 -2.37
CA VAL A 33 -4.21 -4.39 -2.77
C VAL A 33 -3.64 -5.69 -2.24
N SER A 34 -4.47 -6.42 -1.51
CA SER A 34 -4.17 -7.77 -1.02
C SER A 34 -4.78 -8.83 -1.92
N ILE A 35 -3.95 -9.80 -2.33
CA ILE A 35 -4.40 -11.04 -2.98
C ILE A 35 -4.50 -12.13 -1.90
N GLY A 36 -5.64 -12.80 -1.82
CA GLY A 36 -5.85 -13.92 -0.89
C GLY A 36 -4.81 -15.03 -1.10
N TRP A 37 -4.41 -15.68 -0.01
CA TRP A 37 -3.57 -16.88 -0.03
C TRP A 37 -4.42 -18.08 0.35
N HIS A 38 -4.26 -19.21 -0.35
CA HIS A 38 -4.88 -20.51 -0.03
C HIS A 38 -3.80 -21.49 0.46
#